data_AF-A0A0L0FDS0-F1
#
_entry.id   AF-A0A0L0FDS0-F1
#
_cell.length_a   1.000
_cell.length_b   1.000
_cell.length_c   1.000
_cell.angle_alpha   90.00
_cell.angle_beta   90.00
_cell.angle_gamma   90.00
#
_symmetry.space_group_name_H-M   'P 1'
#
loop_
_entity.id
_entity.type
_entity.pdbx_description
1 polymer ?
#
loop_
_entity_poly.entity_id
_entity_poly.type
_entity_poly.pdbx_seq_one_letter_code
_entity_poly.pdbx_strand_id
1 'polypeptide(L)'
;QVRAAVKKLEVPLTEEEIQAAIAAREDIMNMDEDLPADVDPEEYRKDKLADMNETLTDVLQEQKEAFLVVFQQFIVVIGTYFEEKGYIEGTNISSDPWCTVVLGRLLSFGRRYHREIAGFLVTLESLVFTSDCNSQILEVFAQFKDMHR
;
A
#
# COMPACT_ATOMS: atom_id res chain seq x y z
N GLN A 1 7.60 -6.77 -20.74
CA GLN A 1 8.35 -6.97 -19.48
C GLN A 1 7.68 -6.26 -18.29
N VAL A 2 7.21 -5.02 -18.44
CA VAL A 2 6.41 -4.30 -17.41
C VAL A 2 5.23 -5.11 -16.86
N ARG A 3 4.46 -5.80 -17.72
CA ARG A 3 3.30 -6.61 -17.31
C ARG A 3 3.63 -7.79 -16.39
N ALA A 4 4.88 -8.28 -16.40
CA ALA A 4 5.32 -9.38 -15.54
C ALA A 4 5.84 -8.87 -14.18
N ALA A 5 6.45 -7.69 -14.15
CA ALA A 5 6.78 -6.98 -12.91
C ALA A 5 5.50 -6.51 -12.20
N VAL A 6 4.55 -5.94 -12.93
CA VAL A 6 3.20 -5.58 -12.42
C VAL A 6 2.47 -6.79 -11.84
N LYS A 7 2.62 -7.98 -12.43
CA LYS A 7 1.99 -9.21 -11.92
C LYS A 7 2.62 -9.74 -10.63
N LYS A 8 3.89 -9.42 -10.36
CA LYS A 8 4.56 -9.73 -9.07
C LYS A 8 4.25 -8.69 -7.99
N LEU A 9 3.91 -7.47 -8.41
CA LEU A 9 3.46 -6.36 -7.57
C LEU A 9 1.93 -6.31 -7.33
N GLU A 10 1.16 -7.26 -7.89
CA GLU A 10 -0.29 -7.08 -8.09
C GLU A 10 -1.15 -7.40 -6.86
N VAL A 11 -0.59 -7.97 -5.80
CA VAL A 11 -1.37 -8.29 -4.59
C VAL A 11 -0.60 -7.85 -3.35
N PRO A 12 -1.10 -6.87 -2.59
CA PRO A 12 -0.55 -6.59 -1.28
C PRO A 12 -0.64 -7.84 -0.40
N LEU A 13 0.41 -8.09 0.42
CA LEU A 13 0.43 -9.14 1.44
C LEU A 13 -0.94 -9.25 2.11
N THR A 14 -1.62 -10.33 1.78
CA THR A 14 -2.95 -10.61 2.27
C THR A 14 -2.89 -10.99 3.74
N GLU A 15 -4.02 -10.93 4.43
CA GLU A 15 -4.14 -11.40 5.80
C GLU A 15 -3.68 -12.87 5.93
N GLU A 16 -3.88 -13.68 4.90
CA GLU A 16 -3.40 -15.07 4.83
C GLU A 16 -1.87 -15.17 4.81
N GLU A 17 -1.19 -14.32 4.05
CA GLU A 17 0.29 -14.32 3.97
C GLU A 17 0.92 -13.80 5.26
N ILE A 18 0.29 -12.81 5.92
CA ILE A 18 0.71 -12.35 7.25
C ILE A 18 0.53 -13.47 8.28
N GLN A 19 -0.58 -14.21 8.25
CA GLN A 19 -0.79 -15.36 9.13
C GLN A 19 0.17 -16.50 8.83
N ALA A 20 0.47 -16.76 7.56
CA ALA A 20 1.48 -17.75 7.17
C ALA A 20 2.87 -17.37 7.67
N ALA A 21 3.24 -16.08 7.64
CA ALA A 21 4.50 -15.59 8.22
C ALA A 21 4.54 -15.74 9.75
N ILE A 22 3.42 -15.51 10.44
CA ILE A 22 3.31 -15.73 11.89
C ILE A 22 3.45 -17.23 12.23
N ALA A 23 2.76 -18.10 11.48
CA ALA A 23 2.87 -19.55 11.65
C ALA A 23 4.29 -20.05 11.36
N ALA A 24 4.92 -19.60 10.27
CA ALA A 24 6.30 -19.93 9.96
C ALA A 24 7.28 -19.48 11.06
N ARG A 25 7.00 -18.34 11.72
CA ARG A 25 7.77 -17.88 12.88
C ARG A 25 7.62 -18.81 14.08
N GLU A 26 6.40 -19.25 14.37
CA GLU A 26 6.15 -20.22 15.45
C GLU A 26 6.82 -21.56 15.16
N ASP A 27 6.78 -22.04 13.91
CA ASP A 27 7.46 -23.25 13.49
C ASP A 27 8.99 -23.14 13.66
N ILE A 28 9.60 -21.99 13.32
CA ILE A 28 11.03 -21.75 13.54
C ILE A 28 11.36 -21.76 15.04
N MET A 29 10.51 -21.17 15.88
CA MET A 29 10.74 -21.18 17.33
C MET A 29 10.62 -22.58 17.94
N ASN A 30 9.79 -23.45 17.37
CA ASN A 30 9.60 -24.84 17.80
C ASN A 30 10.54 -25.84 17.11
N MET A 31 11.50 -25.36 16.31
CA MET A 31 12.38 -26.19 15.49
C MET A 31 13.52 -26.80 16.32
N ASP A 32 13.27 -27.99 16.89
CA ASP A 32 14.27 -28.78 17.64
C ASP A 32 14.75 -30.03 16.86
N GLU A 33 14.23 -30.30 15.66
CA GLU A 33 14.51 -31.53 14.91
C GLU A 33 15.82 -31.47 14.09
N ASP A 34 16.72 -32.42 14.38
CA ASP A 34 17.88 -32.85 13.57
C ASP A 34 18.88 -31.75 13.16
N LEU A 35 19.26 -30.88 14.11
CA LEU A 35 20.42 -30.02 13.91
C LEU A 35 21.74 -30.82 14.04
N PRO A 36 22.74 -30.53 13.20
CA PRO A 36 24.09 -31.08 13.37
C PRO A 36 24.62 -30.80 14.77
N ALA A 37 25.33 -31.76 15.37
CA ALA A 37 25.81 -31.66 16.75
C ALA A 37 26.79 -30.48 17.01
N ASP A 38 27.32 -29.88 15.95
CA ASP A 38 28.21 -28.72 15.95
C ASP A 38 27.50 -27.36 15.80
N VAL A 39 26.19 -27.36 15.60
CA VAL A 39 25.39 -26.13 15.43
C VAL A 39 24.63 -25.83 16.72
N ASP A 40 24.79 -24.62 17.24
CA ASP A 40 23.97 -24.13 18.36
C ASP A 40 22.52 -23.90 17.87
N PRO A 41 21.52 -24.63 18.41
CA PRO A 41 20.12 -24.46 18.01
C PRO A 41 19.58 -23.05 18.24
N GLU A 42 20.08 -22.33 19.24
CA GLU A 42 19.68 -20.93 19.47
C GLU A 42 20.21 -20.02 18.37
N GLU A 43 21.47 -20.20 17.97
CA GLU A 43 22.10 -19.40 16.92
C GLU A 43 21.43 -19.65 15.56
N TYR A 44 21.13 -20.91 15.23
CA TYR A 44 20.45 -21.28 13.99
C TYR A 44 19.02 -20.71 13.92
N ARG A 45 18.23 -20.81 15.00
CA ARG A 45 16.88 -20.22 15.04
C ARG A 45 16.93 -18.71 14.90
N LYS A 46 17.89 -18.05 15.57
CA LYS A 46 18.07 -16.61 15.48
C LYS A 46 18.39 -16.15 14.06
N ASP A 47 19.27 -16.87 13.37
CA ASP A 47 19.65 -16.58 11.98
C ASP A 47 18.43 -16.72 11.05
N LYS A 48 17.72 -17.83 11.13
CA LYS A 48 16.51 -18.07 10.32
C LYS A 48 15.39 -17.06 10.59
N LEU A 49 15.24 -16.62 11.85
CA LEU A 49 14.32 -15.53 12.20
C LEU A 49 14.77 -14.18 11.65
N ALA A 50 16.08 -13.91 11.62
CA ALA A 50 16.62 -12.68 11.06
C ALA A 50 16.37 -12.60 9.54
N ASP A 51 16.69 -13.66 8.80
CA ASP A 51 16.45 -13.77 7.35
C ASP A 51 14.97 -13.57 6.99
N MET A 52 14.09 -14.20 7.75
CA MET A 52 12.65 -14.08 7.54
C MET A 52 12.14 -12.66 7.85
N ASN A 53 12.62 -12.03 8.91
CA ASN A 53 12.25 -10.66 9.26
C ASN A 53 12.78 -9.63 8.24
N GLU A 54 13.99 -9.84 7.72
CA GLU A 54 14.56 -9.01 6.64
C GLU A 54 13.70 -9.13 5.38
N THR A 55 13.41 -10.36 4.94
CA THR A 55 12.55 -10.63 3.78
C THR A 55 11.17 -9.98 3.95
N LEU A 56 10.55 -10.12 5.13
CA LEU A 56 9.25 -9.51 5.42
C LEU A 56 9.31 -7.99 5.35
N THR A 57 10.39 -7.39 5.86
CA THR A 57 10.59 -5.94 5.83
C THR A 57 10.72 -5.43 4.39
N ASP A 58 11.49 -6.13 3.56
CA ASP A 58 11.67 -5.78 2.14
C ASP A 58 10.36 -5.83 1.37
N VAL A 59 9.57 -6.91 1.53
CA VAL A 59 8.28 -7.05 0.85
C VAL A 59 7.29 -5.97 1.29
N LEU A 60 7.22 -5.67 2.59
CA LEU A 60 6.37 -4.58 3.10
C LEU A 60 6.81 -3.22 2.56
N GLN A 61 8.12 -3.00 2.40
CA GLN A 61 8.64 -1.76 1.84
C GLN A 61 8.29 -1.62 0.35
N GLU A 62 8.51 -2.67 -0.44
CA GLU A 62 8.13 -2.70 -1.86
C GLU A 62 6.62 -2.49 -2.04
N GLN A 63 5.81 -3.11 -1.19
CA GLN A 63 4.36 -2.94 -1.16
C GLN A 63 3.97 -1.47 -0.88
N LYS A 64 4.58 -0.83 0.11
CA LYS A 64 4.34 0.60 0.42
C LYS A 64 4.68 1.48 -0.78
N GLU A 65 5.83 1.24 -1.41
CA GLU A 65 6.26 1.99 -2.60
C GLU A 65 5.27 1.81 -3.76
N ALA A 66 4.77 0.60 -3.98
CA ALA A 66 3.75 0.31 -4.98
C ALA A 66 2.45 1.10 -4.72
N PHE A 67 1.99 1.13 -3.47
CA PHE A 67 0.83 1.95 -3.09
C PHE A 67 1.05 3.43 -3.35
N LEU A 68 2.21 3.97 -2.96
CA LEU A 68 2.56 5.37 -3.19
C LEU A 68 2.51 5.71 -4.68
N VAL A 69 3.08 4.86 -5.54
CA VAL A 69 3.05 5.04 -6.99
C VAL A 69 1.60 5.04 -7.51
N VAL A 70 0.76 4.10 -7.07
CA VAL A 70 -0.64 4.05 -7.50
C VAL A 70 -1.40 5.31 -7.08
N PHE A 71 -1.24 5.76 -5.83
CA PHE A 71 -1.88 6.99 -5.37
C PHE A 71 -1.38 8.22 -6.14
N GLN A 72 -0.08 8.35 -6.35
CA GLN A 72 0.49 9.44 -7.15
C GLN A 72 -0.06 9.44 -8.58
N GLN A 73 -0.20 8.27 -9.22
CA GLN A 73 -0.82 8.17 -10.54
C GLN A 73 -2.28 8.65 -10.54
N PHE A 74 -3.07 8.31 -9.50
CA PHE A 74 -4.40 8.89 -9.36
C PHE A 74 -4.34 10.41 -9.21
N ILE A 75 -3.45 10.95 -8.37
CA ILE A 75 -3.36 12.40 -8.16
C ILE A 75 -2.98 13.11 -9.46
N VAL A 76 -1.99 12.59 -10.20
CA VAL A 76 -1.56 13.17 -11.47
C VAL A 76 -2.69 13.13 -12.50
N VAL A 77 -3.31 11.96 -12.71
CA VAL A 77 -4.38 11.83 -13.72
C VAL A 77 -5.58 12.72 -13.39
N ILE A 78 -6.00 12.76 -12.13
CA ILE A 78 -7.15 13.56 -11.70
C ILE A 78 -6.79 15.05 -11.72
N GLY A 79 -5.58 15.42 -11.26
CA GLY A 79 -5.06 16.77 -11.24
C GLY A 79 -4.94 17.37 -12.64
N THR A 80 -4.31 16.66 -13.58
CA THR A 80 -4.22 17.08 -14.99
C THR A 80 -5.61 17.29 -15.59
N TYR A 81 -6.58 16.41 -15.30
CA TYR A 81 -7.94 16.58 -15.79
C TYR A 81 -8.61 17.84 -15.23
N PHE A 82 -8.45 18.11 -13.93
CA PHE A 82 -8.97 19.32 -13.30
C PHE A 82 -8.34 20.58 -13.88
N GLU A 83 -7.04 20.57 -14.14
CA GLU A 83 -6.36 21.68 -14.80
C GLU A 83 -6.92 21.90 -16.21
N GLU A 84 -6.91 20.88 -17.07
CA GLU A 84 -7.39 20.96 -18.46
C GLU A 84 -8.86 21.43 -18.56
N LYS A 85 -9.74 20.92 -17.70
CA LYS A 85 -11.17 21.27 -17.70
C LYS A 85 -11.46 22.58 -16.98
N GLY A 86 -10.68 22.96 -15.97
CA GLY A 86 -10.80 24.23 -15.26
C GLY A 86 -10.55 25.43 -16.17
N TYR A 87 -9.71 25.27 -17.20
CA TYR A 87 -9.50 26.30 -18.23
C TYR A 87 -10.71 26.50 -19.16
N ILE A 88 -11.64 25.55 -19.22
CA ILE A 88 -12.86 25.66 -20.03
C ILE A 88 -13.95 26.31 -19.17
N GLU A 89 -13.99 27.64 -19.20
CA GLU A 89 -14.96 28.46 -18.44
C GLU A 89 -16.39 27.90 -18.53
N GLY A 90 -17.02 27.71 -17.35
CA GLY A 90 -18.43 27.33 -17.23
C GLY A 90 -18.71 25.83 -17.08
N THR A 91 -17.69 24.96 -17.08
CA THR A 91 -17.90 23.53 -16.83
C THR A 91 -18.02 23.29 -15.32
N ASN A 92 -19.19 22.86 -14.85
CA ASN A 92 -19.34 22.35 -13.49
C ASN A 92 -18.65 20.99 -13.39
N ILE A 93 -17.36 21.01 -13.02
CA ILE A 93 -16.52 19.80 -12.93
C ILE A 93 -17.08 18.81 -11.89
N SER A 94 -17.79 19.30 -10.87
CA SER A 94 -18.42 18.46 -9.85
C SER A 94 -19.56 17.59 -10.41
N SER A 95 -20.15 17.98 -11.54
CA SER A 95 -21.19 17.20 -12.24
C SER A 95 -20.63 16.29 -13.34
N ASP A 96 -19.30 16.29 -13.53
CA ASP A 96 -18.66 15.51 -14.57
C ASP A 96 -18.69 14.01 -14.22
N PRO A 97 -19.29 13.15 -15.08
CA PRO A 97 -19.31 11.71 -14.86
C PRO A 97 -17.92 11.11 -14.72
N TRP A 98 -16.91 11.64 -15.42
CA TRP A 98 -15.54 11.12 -15.35
C TRP A 98 -14.94 11.35 -13.96
N CYS A 99 -15.09 12.56 -13.41
CA CYS A 99 -14.63 12.91 -12.06
C CYS A 99 -15.28 12.01 -11.00
N THR A 100 -16.59 11.79 -11.10
CA THR A 100 -17.32 10.91 -10.18
C THR A 100 -16.78 9.48 -10.22
N VAL A 101 -16.52 8.96 -11.42
CA VAL A 101 -15.99 7.60 -11.60
C VAL A 101 -14.56 7.49 -11.06
N VAL A 102 -13.66 8.40 -11.43
CA VAL A 102 -12.25 8.29 -11.05
C VAL A 102 -12.03 8.53 -9.55
N LEU A 103 -12.73 9.51 -8.94
CA LEU A 103 -12.71 9.72 -7.49
C LEU A 103 -13.32 8.54 -6.75
N GLY A 104 -14.40 7.96 -7.29
CA GLY A 104 -14.98 6.72 -6.78
C GLY A 104 -14.02 5.53 -6.84
N ARG A 105 -13.20 5.42 -7.89
CA ARG A 105 -12.15 4.38 -8.02
C ARG A 105 -11.03 4.60 -7.01
N LEU A 106 -10.56 5.83 -6.83
CA LEU A 106 -9.58 6.19 -5.81
C LEU A 106 -10.11 5.79 -4.41
N LEU A 107 -11.34 6.19 -4.08
CA LEU A 107 -11.98 5.86 -2.81
C LEU A 107 -12.12 4.34 -2.61
N SER A 108 -12.55 3.64 -3.66
CA SER A 108 -12.71 2.17 -3.63
C SER A 108 -11.38 1.45 -3.42
N PHE A 109 -10.30 1.94 -4.05
CA PHE A 109 -8.95 1.42 -3.86
C PHE A 109 -8.48 1.59 -2.42
N GLY A 110 -8.61 2.80 -1.86
CA GLY A 110 -8.25 3.06 -0.46
C GLY A 110 -9.09 2.23 0.53
N ARG A 111 -10.38 2.03 0.26
CA ARG A 111 -11.24 1.13 1.07
C ARG A 111 -10.79 -0.32 1.04
N ARG A 112 -10.44 -0.81 -0.16
CA ARG A 112 -10.03 -2.20 -0.36
C ARG A 112 -8.77 -2.53 0.44
N TYR A 113 -7.82 -1.60 0.48
CA TYR A 113 -6.50 -1.79 1.10
C TYR A 113 -6.30 -0.95 2.37
N HIS A 114 -7.40 -0.67 3.07
CA HIS A 114 -7.40 0.25 4.20
C HIS A 114 -6.42 -0.21 5.30
N ARG A 115 -6.35 -1.52 5.61
CA ARG A 115 -5.46 -2.03 6.66
C ARG A 115 -4.00 -1.83 6.34
N GLU A 116 -3.63 -2.09 5.08
CA GLU A 116 -2.28 -1.96 4.57
C GLU A 116 -1.87 -0.48 4.55
N ILE A 117 -2.79 0.40 4.14
CA ILE A 117 -2.58 1.85 4.06
C ILE A 117 -2.49 2.53 5.43
N ALA A 118 -3.20 2.01 6.44
CA ALA A 118 -3.26 2.60 7.78
C ALA A 118 -1.87 2.89 8.37
N GLY A 119 -0.91 1.99 8.12
CA GLY A 119 0.46 2.09 8.64
C GLY A 119 1.30 3.22 8.03
N PHE A 120 0.84 3.89 6.97
CA PHE A 120 1.59 4.95 6.30
C PHE A 120 0.73 6.14 5.85
N LEU A 121 -0.43 6.37 6.50
CA LEU A 121 -1.29 7.53 6.24
C LEU A 121 -0.56 8.88 6.36
N VAL A 122 0.36 9.02 7.33
CA VAL A 122 1.16 10.23 7.51
C VAL A 122 2.05 10.51 6.31
N THR A 123 2.64 9.45 5.73
CA THR A 123 3.43 9.53 4.50
C THR A 123 2.57 9.94 3.31
N LEU A 124 1.37 9.37 3.20
CA LEU A 124 0.41 9.75 2.16
C LEU A 124 0.01 11.23 2.26
N GLU A 125 -0.28 11.72 3.46
CA GLU A 125 -0.60 13.14 3.70
C GLU A 125 0.58 14.07 3.34
N SER A 126 1.80 13.65 3.69
CA SER A 126 3.00 14.48 3.51
C SER A 126 3.52 14.50 2.07
N LEU A 127 3.36 13.41 1.31
CA LEU A 127 4.01 13.24 0.00
C LEU A 127 3.05 13.16 -1.18
N VAL A 128 1.78 12.80 -0.96
CA VAL A 128 0.84 12.50 -2.06
C VAL A 128 -0.40 13.38 -2.01
N PHE A 129 -1.05 13.47 -0.85
CA PHE A 129 -2.25 14.27 -0.62
C PHE A 129 -1.90 15.62 0.03
N THR A 130 -1.01 16.37 -0.61
CA THR A 130 -0.54 17.67 -0.12
C THR A 130 -1.62 18.74 -0.25
N SER A 131 -1.45 19.86 0.46
CA SER A 131 -2.38 21.01 0.41
C SER A 131 -2.62 21.59 -0.99
N ASP A 132 -1.72 21.30 -1.93
CA ASP A 132 -1.78 21.80 -3.30
C ASP A 132 -2.69 20.93 -4.20
N CYS A 133 -3.14 19.77 -3.70
CA CYS A 133 -4.09 18.94 -4.40
C CYS A 133 -5.47 19.61 -4.50
N ASN A 134 -6.23 19.26 -5.53
CA ASN A 134 -7.61 19.69 -5.68
C ASN A 134 -8.46 19.32 -4.45
N SER A 135 -9.35 20.22 -4.03
CA SER A 135 -10.21 20.02 -2.85
C SER A 135 -11.02 18.71 -2.86
N GLN A 136 -11.48 18.24 -4.03
CA GLN A 136 -12.22 16.97 -4.14
C GLN A 136 -11.33 15.74 -3.89
N ILE A 137 -10.05 15.82 -4.27
CA ILE A 137 -9.05 14.78 -3.97
C ILE A 137 -8.81 14.74 -2.45
N LEU A 138 -8.64 15.91 -1.83
CA LEU A 138 -8.42 16.03 -0.39
C LEU A 138 -9.63 15.56 0.42
N GLU A 139 -10.85 15.74 -0.08
CA GLU A 139 -12.06 15.20 0.53
C GLU A 139 -12.09 13.67 0.52
N VAL A 140 -11.63 13.03 -0.56
CA VAL A 140 -11.44 11.56 -0.59
C VAL A 140 -10.39 11.12 0.44
N PHE A 141 -9.30 11.88 0.59
CA PHE A 141 -8.29 11.57 1.61
C PHE A 141 -8.82 11.77 3.05
N ALA A 142 -9.67 12.78 3.29
CA ALA A 142 -10.33 12.95 4.57
C ALA A 142 -11.21 11.74 4.91
N GLN A 143 -11.96 11.21 3.92
CA GLN A 143 -12.72 9.98 4.09
C GLN A 143 -11.82 8.77 4.41
N PHE A 144 -10.60 8.71 3.85
CA PHE A 144 -9.62 7.68 4.25
C PHE A 144 -9.26 7.80 5.72
N LYS A 145 -8.92 9.00 6.20
CA LYS A 145 -8.56 9.24 7.60
C LYS A 145 -9.70 8.86 8.56
N ASP A 146 -10.95 9.15 8.20
CA ASP A 146 -12.10 8.80 9.02
C ASP A 146 -12.37 7.30 9.09
N MET A 147 -11.98 6.51 8.08
CA MET A 147 -12.05 5.05 8.15
C MET A 147 -11.01 4.42 9.09
N HIS A 148 -10.03 5.21 9.54
CA HIS A 148 -8.91 4.78 10.38
C HIS A 148 -8.89 5.42 11.78
N ARG A 149 -9.95 6.17 12.14
CA ARG A 149 -10.21 6.63 13.51
C ARG A 149 -11.00 5.59 14.29
#